data_AF-A0A6V7L968-F1
#
_entry.id   AF-A0A6V7L968-F1
#
_cell.length_a   1.000
_cell.length_b   1.000
_cell.length_c   1.000
_cell.angle_alpha   90.00
_cell.angle_beta   90.00
_cell.angle_gamma   90.00
#
_symmetry.space_group_name_H-M   'P 1'
#
loop_
_entity.id
_entity.type
_entity.pdbx_description
1 polymer ?
#
loop_
_entity_poly.entity_id
_entity_poly.type
_entity_poly.pdbx_seq_one_letter_code
_entity_poly.pdbx_strand_id
1 'polypeptide(L)' 'DVRDDVAGAQALGIKGFLVKTGKYRAGDETTISPPPSNVFPSFVEAVDEILKDLSKQ' A
#
# COMPACT_ATOMS: atom_id res chain seq x y z
N ASP A 1 -10.86 0.69 -2.64
CA ASP A 1 -10.48 0.00 -1.38
C ASP A 1 -9.31 -0.94 -1.69
N VAL A 2 -8.88 -1.82 -0.78
CA VAL A 2 -7.69 -2.67 -1.01
C VAL A 2 -7.74 -3.47 -2.32
N ARG A 3 -8.93 -3.80 -2.84
CA ARG A 3 -9.04 -4.51 -4.13
C ARG A 3 -8.80 -3.58 -5.31
N ASP A 4 -9.55 -2.48 -5.38
CA ASP A 4 -9.50 -1.60 -6.54
C ASP A 4 -8.22 -0.74 -6.58
N ASP A 5 -7.73 -0.33 -5.41
CA ASP A 5 -6.58 0.58 -5.31
C ASP A 5 -5.26 -0.21 -5.35
N VAL A 6 -5.14 -1.24 -4.52
CA VAL A 6 -3.87 -1.95 -4.30
C VAL A 6 -3.73 -3.15 -5.23
N ALA A 7 -4.72 -4.06 -5.26
CA ALA A 7 -4.64 -5.22 -6.15
C ALA A 7 -4.68 -4.81 -7.64
N GLY A 8 -5.51 -3.82 -7.99
CA GLY A 8 -5.56 -3.24 -9.33
C GLY A 8 -4.21 -2.67 -9.79
N ALA A 9 -3.54 -1.87 -8.95
CA ALA A 9 -2.21 -1.33 -9.24
C ALA A 9 -1.15 -2.44 -9.36
N GLN A 10 -1.15 -3.41 -8.45
CA GLN A 10 -0.20 -4.53 -8.47
C GLN A 10 -0.35 -5.42 -9.70
N ALA A 11 -1.57 -5.61 -10.20
CA ALA A 11 -1.81 -6.35 -11.45
C ALA A 11 -1.14 -5.69 -12.67
N LEU A 12 -0.85 -4.39 -12.60
CA LEU A 12 -0.13 -3.63 -13.64
C LEU A 12 1.37 -3.49 -13.35
N GLY A 13 1.90 -4.18 -12.34
CA GLY A 13 3.30 -4.11 -11.95
C GLY A 13 3.68 -2.88 -11.11
N ILE A 14 2.70 -2.11 -10.64
CA ILE A 14 2.93 -0.96 -9.76
C ILE A 14 3.02 -1.44 -8.31
N LYS A 15 3.98 -0.94 -7.54
CA LYS A 15 4.12 -1.26 -6.10
C LYS A 15 2.92 -0.71 -5.33
N GLY A 16 2.07 -1.58 -4.81
CA GLY A 16 0.85 -1.21 -4.08
C GLY A 16 1.09 -1.05 -2.58
N PHE A 17 0.82 0.13 -2.03
CA PHE A 17 0.88 0.41 -0.59
C PHE A 17 -0.51 0.60 -0.02
N LEU A 18 -0.80 -0.09 1.08
CA LEU A 18 -2.06 0.04 1.81
C LEU A 18 -1.88 0.97 3.01
N VAL A 19 -2.79 1.93 3.21
CA VAL A 19 -2.80 2.79 4.40
C VAL A 19 -3.99 2.44 5.29
N LYS A 20 -3.81 2.48 6.62
CA LYS A 20 -4.82 2.12 7.62
C LYS A 20 -5.76 3.27 7.98
N THR A 21 -6.08 4.12 7.00
CA THR A 21 -7.02 5.25 7.11
C THR A 21 -8.18 5.10 6.13
N GLY A 22 -9.18 5.96 6.24
CA GLY A 22 -10.30 6.00 5.29
C GLY A 22 -11.17 4.74 5.35
N LYS A 23 -11.28 4.01 4.23
CA LYS A 23 -12.14 2.82 4.08
C LYS A 23 -11.51 1.52 4.59
N TYR A 24 -10.26 1.57 5.07
CA TYR A 24 -9.54 0.41 5.57
C TYR A 24 -10.27 -0.27 6.74
N ARG A 25 -10.24 -1.61 6.76
CA ARG A 25 -10.65 -2.45 7.88
C ARG A 25 -9.50 -3.35 8.32
N ALA A 26 -9.45 -3.65 9.61
CA ALA A 26 -8.46 -4.57 10.15
C ALA A 26 -8.53 -5.92 9.43
N GLY A 27 -7.41 -6.35 8.85
CA GLY A 27 -7.30 -7.58 8.08
C GLY A 27 -7.35 -7.40 6.56
N ASP A 28 -7.70 -6.21 6.05
CA ASP A 28 -7.73 -5.92 4.60
C ASP A 28 -6.40 -6.28 3.91
N GLU A 29 -5.27 -6.13 4.61
CA GLU A 29 -3.93 -6.48 4.12
C GLU A 29 -3.76 -7.97 3.74
N THR A 30 -4.66 -8.84 4.20
CA THR A 30 -4.65 -10.28 3.91
C THR A 30 -5.73 -10.73 2.93
N THR A 31 -6.56 -9.80 2.44
CA THR A 31 -7.74 -10.12 1.61
C THR A 31 -7.44 -10.17 0.10
N ILE A 32 -6.22 -9.81 -0.32
CA ILE A 32 -5.78 -9.82 -1.72
C ILE A 32 -4.51 -10.66 -1.88
N SER A 33 -4.30 -11.20 -3.08
CA SER A 33 -3.10 -11.96 -3.46
C SER A 33 -2.59 -11.48 -4.82
N PRO A 34 -1.32 -11.07 -4.95
CA PRO A 34 -0.32 -10.94 -3.88
C PRO A 34 -0.73 -9.87 -2.83
N PRO A 35 -0.22 -9.96 -1.59
CA PRO A 35 -0.51 -8.96 -0.56
C PRO A 35 0.06 -7.58 -0.96
N PRO A 36 -0.40 -6.49 -0.30
CA PRO A 36 0.21 -5.17 -0.44
C PRO A 36 1.72 -5.25 -0.20
N SER A 37 2.49 -4.46 -0.96
CA SER A 37 3.94 -4.43 -0.81
C SER A 37 4.39 -3.92 0.55
N ASN A 38 3.64 -2.97 1.13
CA ASN A 38 3.77 -2.49 2.50
C ASN A 38 2.41 -1.99 3.02
N VAL A 39 2.28 -1.91 4.35
CA VAL A 39 1.09 -1.39 5.02
C VAL A 39 1.50 -0.31 6.03
N PHE A 40 0.89 0.87 5.96
CA PHE A 40 1.25 2.03 6.77
C PHE A 40 0.08 2.56 7.60
N PRO A 41 0.33 3.19 8.75
CA PRO A 41 -0.73 3.77 9.57
C PRO A 41 -1.45 4.93 8.87
N SER A 42 -0.77 5.75 8.06
CA SER A 42 -1.39 6.80 7.26
C SER A 42 -0.63 7.06 5.94
N PHE A 43 -1.14 8.02 5.16
CA PHE A 43 -0.51 8.48 3.93
C PHE A 43 0.85 9.14 4.17
N VAL A 44 1.02 9.85 5.30
CA VAL A 44 2.27 10.56 5.61
C VAL A 44 3.43 9.57 5.74
N GLU A 45 3.26 8.49 6.51
CA GLU A 45 4.31 7.48 6.68
C GLU A 45 4.62 6.74 5.37
N ALA A 46 3.62 6.56 4.50
CA ALA A 46 3.84 5.96 3.18
C ALA A 46 4.70 6.87 2.29
N VAL A 47 4.45 8.19 2.29
CA VAL A 47 5.27 9.17 1.55
C VAL A 47 6.68 9.24 2.10
N ASP A 48 6.84 9.25 3.42
CA ASP A 48 8.16 9.27 4.07
C ASP A 48 9.00 8.06 3.65
N GLU A 49 8.39 6.87 3.54
CA GLU A 49 9.09 5.67 3.07
C GLU A 49 9.49 5.77 1.59
N ILE A 50 8.62 6.30 0.74
CA ILE A 50 8.93 6.53 -0.68
C ILE A 50 10.13 7.47 -0.83
N LEU A 51 10.16 8.57 -0.09
CA LEU A 51 11.27 9.54 -0.14
C LEU A 51 12.58 8.95 0.39
N LYS A 52 12.52 8.13 1.45
CA LYS A 52 13.70 7.39 1.96
C LYS A 52 14.23 6.41 0.92
N ASP A 53 13.38 5.67 0.23
CA ASP A 53 13.82 4.72 -0.80
C ASP A 53 14.44 5.43 -2.01
N LEU A 54 13.89 6.58 -2.42
CA LEU A 54 14.44 7.39 -3.52
C LEU A 54 15.79 8.02 -3.18
N SER A 55 16.01 8.41 -1.93
CA SER A 55 17.30 9.00 -1.49
C SER A 55 18.43 7.97 -1.32
N LYS A 56 18.12 6.67 -1.36
CA LYS A 56 19.11 5.58 -1.30
C LYS A 56 19.57 5.11 -2.69
N GLN A 57 18.95 5.61 -3.76
CA GLN A 57 19.32 5.35 -5.16
C GLN A 57 20.30 6.41 -5.65
#